data_AF-A0A524FQX4-F1
#
_entry.id   AF-A0A524FQX4-F1
#
_cell.length_a   1.000
_cell.length_b   1.000
_cell.length_c   1.000
_cell.angle_alpha   90.00
_cell.angle_beta   90.00
_cell.angle_gamma   90.00
#
_symmetry.space_group_name_H-M   'P 1'
#
loop_
_entity.id
_entity.type
_entity.pdbx_description
1 polymer ?
#
loop_
_entity_poly.entity_id
_entity_poly.type
_entity_poly.pdbx_seq_one_letter_code
_entity_poly.pdbx_strand_id
1 'polypeptide(L)'
;MGKKKLNTVPCPICDGSIDGIAVEEESITEAKRIPVLVPAKCSNGHQVILFVDKKFTVRDVEAAGKVVDEDSDEGSVNKALKWMDGF
;
A
#
# COMPACT_ATOMS: atom_id res chain seq x y z
N MET A 1 2.17 12.64 -19.68
CA MET A 1 2.70 12.12 -18.40
C MET A 1 2.60 10.60 -18.44
N GLY A 2 3.57 9.89 -17.88
CA GLY A 2 3.77 8.46 -18.15
C GLY A 2 3.83 7.60 -16.88
N LYS A 3 3.62 6.30 -17.06
CA LYS A 3 3.83 5.29 -16.01
C LYS A 3 5.32 5.06 -15.80
N LYS A 4 5.75 5.06 -14.53
CA LYS A 4 7.10 4.72 -14.14
C LYS A 4 7.13 3.36 -13.45
N LYS A 5 8.03 2.49 -13.91
CA LYS A 5 8.25 1.19 -13.27
C LYS A 5 9.14 1.38 -12.04
N LEU A 6 8.74 0.79 -10.94
CA LEU A 6 9.54 0.72 -9.72
C LEU A 6 10.54 -0.42 -9.82
N ASN A 7 11.61 -0.31 -9.03
CA ASN A 7 12.60 -1.39 -8.91
C ASN A 7 11.98 -2.61 -8.22
N THR A 8 12.46 -3.80 -8.60
CA THR A 8 12.10 -5.04 -7.94
C THR A 8 12.59 -5.04 -6.49
N VAL A 9 11.75 -5.49 -5.58
CA VAL A 9 12.06 -5.61 -4.15
C VAL A 9 11.66 -6.98 -3.61
N PRO A 10 12.37 -7.50 -2.59
CA PRO A 10 12.00 -8.79 -1.98
C PRO A 10 10.68 -8.68 -1.22
N CYS A 11 9.92 -9.77 -1.20
CA CYS A 11 8.71 -9.85 -0.39
C CYS A 11 9.09 -10.04 1.09
N PRO A 12 8.51 -9.28 2.04
CA PRO A 12 8.80 -9.44 3.46
C PRO A 12 8.16 -10.69 4.09
N ILE A 13 7.30 -11.41 3.36
CA ILE A 13 6.54 -12.57 3.86
C ILE A 13 7.13 -13.89 3.36
N CYS A 14 7.75 -13.90 2.18
CA CYS A 14 8.24 -15.11 1.53
C CYS A 14 9.48 -14.80 0.68
N ASP A 15 10.19 -15.82 0.21
CA ASP A 15 11.34 -15.66 -0.68
C ASP A 15 11.00 -15.22 -2.13
N GLY A 16 9.79 -14.69 -2.35
CA GLY A 16 9.33 -14.17 -3.63
C GLY A 16 9.76 -12.71 -3.89
N SER A 17 9.57 -12.26 -5.13
CA SER A 17 9.82 -10.88 -5.56
C SER A 17 8.52 -10.10 -5.75
N ILE A 18 8.61 -8.78 -5.59
CA ILE A 18 7.60 -7.81 -6.01
C ILE A 18 8.21 -7.06 -7.19
N ASP A 19 7.71 -7.34 -8.39
CA ASP A 19 8.20 -6.76 -9.64
C ASP A 19 7.05 -6.23 -10.50
N GLY A 20 7.39 -5.58 -11.62
CA GLY A 20 6.41 -5.11 -12.59
C GLY A 20 5.49 -3.97 -12.11
N ILE A 21 5.73 -3.41 -10.92
CA ILE A 21 4.90 -2.35 -10.36
C ILE A 21 5.09 -1.06 -11.16
N ALA A 22 4.02 -0.62 -11.83
CA ALA A 22 3.96 0.63 -12.56
C ALA A 22 3.10 1.64 -11.78
N VAL A 23 3.68 2.79 -11.47
CA VAL A 23 2.98 3.90 -10.80
C VAL A 23 2.85 5.08 -11.76
N GLU A 24 1.76 5.83 -11.64
CA GLU A 24 1.62 7.09 -12.37
C GLU A 24 2.57 8.13 -11.79
N GLU A 25 3.32 8.82 -12.66
CA GLU A 25 4.33 9.80 -12.24
C GLU A 25 3.72 10.94 -11.40
N GLU A 26 2.51 11.38 -11.76
CA GLU A 26 1.75 12.41 -11.04
C GLU A 26 1.39 11.96 -9.61
N SER A 27 1.03 10.69 -9.43
CA SER A 27 0.64 10.14 -8.12
C SER A 27 1.78 10.15 -7.10
N ILE A 28 3.04 10.21 -7.56
CA ILE A 28 4.23 10.28 -6.70
C ILE A 28 4.75 11.71 -6.56
N THR A 29 4.81 12.46 -7.67
CA THR A 29 5.40 13.80 -7.68
C THR A 29 4.49 14.85 -7.02
N GLU A 30 3.19 14.75 -7.23
CA GLU A 30 2.17 15.64 -6.68
C GLU A 30 1.62 15.18 -5.32
N ALA A 31 2.11 14.05 -4.80
CA ALA A 31 1.71 13.55 -3.50
C ALA A 31 2.03 14.57 -2.39
N LYS A 32 1.01 14.88 -1.58
CA LYS A 32 1.11 15.79 -0.43
C LYS A 32 1.95 15.20 0.72
N ARG A 33 2.07 13.88 0.80
CA ARG A 33 2.80 13.15 1.86
C ARG A 33 3.74 12.14 1.22
N ILE A 34 4.95 12.04 1.77
CA ILE A 34 6.02 11.15 1.31
C ILE A 34 6.56 10.40 2.53
N PRO A 35 6.84 9.09 2.43
CA PRO A 35 6.66 8.22 1.26
C PRO A 35 5.19 7.99 0.86
N VAL A 36 4.96 7.77 -0.44
CA VAL A 36 3.67 7.36 -0.99
C VAL A 36 3.49 5.87 -0.78
N LEU A 37 2.33 5.49 -0.27
CA LEU A 37 1.93 4.10 -0.05
C LEU A 37 1.39 3.53 -1.36
N VAL A 38 2.06 2.51 -1.89
CA VAL A 38 1.66 1.83 -3.12
C VAL A 38 1.33 0.38 -2.78
N PRO A 39 0.04 0.01 -2.75
CA PRO A 39 -0.37 -1.38 -2.57
C PRO A 39 0.11 -2.23 -3.75
N ALA A 40 0.71 -3.36 -3.45
CA ALA A 40 1.23 -4.30 -4.44
C ALA A 40 0.98 -5.76 -4.00
N LYS A 41 1.26 -6.69 -4.91
CA LYS A 41 1.29 -8.11 -4.61
C LYS A 41 2.63 -8.69 -5.06
N CYS A 42 3.18 -9.59 -4.26
CA CYS A 42 4.35 -10.35 -4.71
C CYS A 42 3.94 -11.45 -5.71
N SER A 43 4.91 -12.06 -6.36
CA SER A 43 4.71 -13.18 -7.30
C SER A 43 3.95 -14.37 -6.69
N ASN A 44 4.06 -14.58 -5.38
CA ASN A 44 3.35 -15.61 -4.63
C ASN A 44 1.96 -15.18 -4.12
N GLY A 45 1.50 -13.97 -4.48
CA GLY A 45 0.15 -13.49 -4.18
C GLY A 45 -0.03 -12.80 -2.81
N HIS A 46 1.04 -12.62 -2.03
CA HIS A 46 0.95 -11.89 -0.77
C HIS A 46 0.71 -10.40 -0.99
N GLN A 47 -0.20 -9.82 -0.22
CA GLN A 47 -0.47 -8.39 -0.23
C GLN A 47 0.60 -7.66 0.57
N VAL A 48 1.16 -6.61 -0.02
CA VAL A 48 2.25 -5.82 0.56
C VAL A 48 2.02 -4.35 0.26
N ILE A 49 2.60 -3.48 1.08
CA ILE A 49 2.58 -2.03 0.88
C ILE A 49 4.02 -1.56 0.63
N LEU A 50 4.22 -0.89 -0.50
CA LEU A 50 5.50 -0.29 -0.87
C LEU A 50 5.52 1.17 -0.45
N PHE A 51 6.61 1.60 0.16
CA PHE A 51 6.84 2.99 0.54
C PHE A 51 7.73 3.66 -0.49
N VAL A 52 7.14 4.44 -1.39
CA VAL A 52 7.83 5.02 -2.55
C VAL A 52 8.12 6.50 -2.33
N ASP A 53 9.35 6.94 -2.53
CA ASP A 53 9.70 8.34 -2.42
C ASP A 53 9.55 9.12 -3.73
N LYS A 54 9.78 10.45 -3.69
CA LYS A 54 9.70 11.31 -4.88
C LYS A 54 10.70 10.97 -5.98
N LYS A 55 11.71 10.16 -5.70
CA LYS A 55 12.68 9.66 -6.68
C LYS A 55 12.25 8.33 -7.28
N PHE A 56 11.03 7.87 -7.01
CA PHE A 56 10.52 6.56 -7.45
C PHE A 56 11.33 5.39 -6.88
N THR A 57 11.97 5.61 -5.73
CA THR A 57 12.70 4.57 -5.02
C THR A 57 11.82 3.97 -3.94
N VAL A 58 11.69 2.64 -3.93
CA VAL A 58 11.07 1.91 -2.82
C VAL A 58 12.03 1.97 -1.64
N ARG A 59 11.62 2.64 -0.56
CA ARG A 59 12.43 2.75 0.66
C ARG A 59 12.19 1.60 1.62
N ASP A 60 10.96 1.12 1.67
CA ASP A 60 10.56 0.07 2.57
C ASP A 60 9.39 -0.74 1.98
N VAL A 61 9.22 -1.95 2.49
CA VAL A 61 8.18 -2.88 2.08
C VAL A 61 7.62 -3.56 3.32
N GLU A 62 6.33 -3.38 3.56
CA GLU A 62 5.65 -4.04 4.67
C GLU A 62 4.62 -5.04 4.16
N ALA A 63 4.44 -6.12 4.92
CA ALA A 63 3.31 -7.00 4.76
C ALA A 63 2.03 -6.19 5.00
N ALA A 64 1.07 -6.25 4.07
CA ALA A 64 -0.24 -5.67 4.34
C ALA A 64 -0.83 -6.50 5.49
N GLY A 65 -0.92 -5.92 6.68
CA GLY A 65 -1.45 -6.59 7.85
C GLY A 65 -2.82 -7.18 7.51
N LYS A 66 -2.98 -8.49 7.72
CA LYS A 66 -4.30 -9.10 7.81
C LYS A 66 -5.02 -8.32 8.91
N VAL A 67 -6.03 -7.53 8.55
CA VAL A 67 -7.08 -7.24 9.53
C VAL A 67 -7.67 -8.60 9.83
N VAL A 68 -7.26 -9.19 10.95
CA VAL A 68 -8.00 -10.30 11.54
C VAL A 68 -9.30 -9.68 12.05
N ASP A 69 -10.26 -9.52 11.15
CA ASP A 69 -11.66 -9.41 11.53
C ASP A 69 -12.07 -10.79 12.07
N GLU A 70 -11.69 -11.05 13.32
CA GLU A 70 -12.42 -11.95 14.21
C GLU A 70 -13.58 -11.14 14.80
N ASP A 71 -14.45 -10.63 13.94
CA ASP A 71 -15.80 -10.21 14.33
C ASP A 71 -16.65 -10.19 13.06
N SER A 72 -17.53 -11.19 13.03
CA SER A 72 -18.63 -11.34 12.10
C SER A 72 -19.40 -10.04 11.88
N ASP A 73 -19.93 -9.93 10.66
CA ASP A 73 -21.23 -9.35 10.31
C ASP A 73 -21.63 -7.99 10.92
N GLU A 74 -21.95 -7.04 10.02
CA GLU A 74 -22.66 -5.77 10.30
C GLU A 74 -21.90 -4.71 11.14
N GLY A 75 -21.32 -3.70 10.47
CA GLY A 75 -21.15 -2.41 11.17
C GLY A 75 -20.08 -1.44 10.70
N SER A 76 -19.37 -1.66 9.59
CA SER A 76 -18.28 -0.75 9.18
C SER A 76 -18.71 0.68 8.83
N VAL A 77 -20.01 0.91 8.56
CA VAL A 77 -20.58 2.26 8.43
C VAL A 77 -20.87 2.94 9.77
N ASN A 78 -21.06 2.17 10.85
CA ASN A 78 -21.51 2.71 12.13
C ASN A 78 -20.34 3.24 13.00
N LYS A 79 -19.12 2.69 12.82
CA LYS A 79 -17.92 3.17 13.51
C LYS A 79 -17.50 4.56 13.04
N ALA A 80 -17.67 4.88 11.75
CA ALA A 80 -17.36 6.22 11.23
C ALA A 80 -18.34 7.29 11.75
N LEU A 81 -19.63 6.94 11.89
CA LEU A 81 -20.65 7.84 12.46
C LEU A 81 -20.41 8.13 13.95
N LYS A 82 -20.04 7.12 14.75
CA LYS A 82 -19.76 7.31 16.19
C LYS A 82 -18.58 8.24 16.50
N TRP A 83 -17.66 8.47 15.57
CA TRP A 83 -16.55 9.42 15.75
C TRP A 83 -16.97 10.88 15.45
N MET A 84 -18.07 11.10 14.73
CA MET A 84 -18.55 12.44 14.38
C MET A 84 -19.55 13.03 15.38
N ASP A 85 -20.23 12.21 16.17
CA ASP A 85 -21.21 12.65 17.19
C ASP A 85 -20.56 13.16 18.51
N GLY A 86 -19.22 13.21 18.56
CA GLY A 86 -18.45 13.59 19.76
C GLY A 86 -17.83 14.99 19.76
N PHE A 87 -18.19 15.86 18.81
CA PHE A 87 -17.73 17.26 18.72
C PHE A 87 -18.87 18.26 18.85
#